data_AF-A0A923VL76-F1
#
_entry.id   AF-A0A923VL76-F1
#
_cell.length_a   1.000
_cell.length_b   1.000
_cell.length_c   1.000
_cell.angle_alpha   90.00
_cell.angle_beta   90.00
_cell.angle_gamma   90.00
#
_symmetry.space_group_name_H-M   'P 1'
#
loop_
_entity.id
_entity.type
_entity.pdbx_description
1 polymer ?
#
loop_
_entity_poly.entity_id
_entity_poly.type
_entity_poly.pdbx_seq_one_letter_code
_entity_poly.pdbx_strand_id
1 'polypeptide(L)'
;TFERTLISGNSRFDQYFYQNNKNALSSDEINGYNLFISNKTNCSQCHSGFNFSNYSFENNGLYENYADSGRMRLTNQESDRGLFKVPSLRNIEFTAPYMHDGSFQTLEQIIENYNNGGKSFKNKSKLIVPLNLSNQEKHDLISFLKSLSDYQFINNKKFKQ
;
A
#
# COMPACT_ATOMS: atom_id res chain seq x y z
N THR A 1 22.35 -3.54 13.26
CA THR A 1 21.61 -4.68 13.86
C THR A 1 20.76 -4.14 14.99
N PHE A 2 19.46 -3.96 14.73
CA PHE A 2 18.36 -3.61 15.66
C PHE A 2 17.08 -3.62 14.82
N GLU A 3 17.09 -2.93 13.68
CA GLU A 3 15.98 -2.94 12.70
C GLU A 3 15.59 -4.36 12.25
N ARG A 4 16.55 -5.29 12.17
CA ARG A 4 16.30 -6.71 11.85
C ARG A 4 15.50 -7.47 12.91
N THR A 5 15.34 -6.92 14.12
CA THR A 5 14.50 -7.52 15.18
C THR A 5 13.08 -6.96 15.18
N LEU A 6 12.81 -5.92 14.39
CA LEU A 6 11.50 -5.28 14.28
C LEU A 6 10.62 -6.05 13.28
N ILE A 7 10.14 -7.22 13.70
CA ILE A 7 9.28 -8.08 12.88
C ILE A 7 7.83 -7.83 13.26
N SER A 8 7.02 -7.38 12.28
CA SER A 8 5.57 -7.26 12.37
C SER A 8 4.93 -8.42 11.61
N GLY A 9 4.21 -9.29 12.31
CA GLY A 9 3.75 -10.57 11.79
C GLY A 9 2.57 -11.17 12.57
N ASN A 10 1.88 -10.35 13.37
CA ASN A 10 0.73 -10.75 14.16
C ASN A 10 -0.49 -9.86 13.94
N SER A 11 -0.61 -9.25 12.75
CA SER A 11 -1.81 -8.52 12.36
C SER A 11 -3.02 -9.45 12.24
N ARG A 12 -4.23 -8.90 12.14
CA ARG A 12 -5.44 -9.71 11.97
C ARG A 12 -5.41 -10.52 10.67
N PHE A 13 -4.83 -9.95 9.61
CA PHE A 13 -4.52 -10.69 8.39
C PHE A 13 -3.61 -11.89 8.67
N ASP A 14 -2.51 -11.69 9.40
CA ASP A 14 -1.56 -12.77 9.70
C ASP A 14 -2.21 -13.88 10.52
N GLN A 15 -3.04 -13.52 11.50
CA GLN A 15 -3.79 -14.46 12.32
C GLN A 15 -4.74 -15.33 11.49
N TYR A 16 -5.43 -14.72 10.52
CA TYR A 16 -6.38 -15.43 9.66
C TYR A 16 -5.72 -16.39 8.67
N PHE A 17 -4.68 -15.92 7.97
CA PHE A 17 -4.05 -16.66 6.87
C PHE A 17 -2.93 -17.60 7.32
N TYR A 18 -2.19 -17.27 8.37
CA TYR A 18 -1.00 -18.02 8.79
C TYR A 18 -1.12 -18.69 10.15
N GLN A 19 -2.07 -18.28 11.00
CA GLN A 19 -2.22 -18.82 12.36
C GLN A 19 -3.57 -19.54 12.59
N ASN A 20 -4.33 -19.82 11.52
CA ASN A 20 -5.59 -20.55 11.54
C ASN A 20 -6.74 -19.92 12.36
N ASN A 21 -6.64 -18.64 12.75
CA ASN A 21 -7.74 -17.95 13.42
C ASN A 21 -8.77 -17.44 12.39
N LYS A 22 -9.73 -18.29 12.02
CA LYS A 22 -10.75 -17.98 11.01
C LYS A 22 -11.72 -16.86 11.40
N ASN A 23 -11.74 -16.45 12.67
CA ASN A 23 -12.58 -15.36 13.15
C ASN A 23 -11.82 -14.02 13.24
N ALA A 24 -10.54 -13.97 12.81
CA ALA A 24 -9.74 -12.75 12.92
C ALA A 24 -10.13 -11.64 11.95
N LEU A 25 -10.70 -12.00 10.78
CA LEU A 25 -11.15 -11.04 9.76
C LEU A 25 -12.68 -10.96 9.71
N SER A 26 -13.19 -9.76 9.46
CA SER A 26 -14.60 -9.53 9.13
C SER A 26 -14.91 -9.89 7.67
N SER A 27 -16.21 -9.90 7.32
CA SER A 27 -16.65 -10.06 5.91
C SER A 27 -16.05 -8.99 5.00
N ASP A 28 -16.03 -7.74 5.44
CA ASP A 28 -15.61 -6.59 4.65
C ASP A 28 -14.10 -6.63 4.39
N GLU A 29 -13.34 -7.14 5.36
CA GLU A 29 -11.88 -7.35 5.23
C GLU A 29 -11.56 -8.48 4.26
N ILE A 30 -12.34 -9.56 4.29
CA ILE A 30 -12.20 -10.67 3.34
C ILE A 30 -12.56 -10.21 1.94
N ASN A 31 -13.65 -9.45 1.78
CA ASN A 31 -14.06 -8.86 0.50
C ASN A 31 -12.98 -7.91 -0.02
N GLY A 32 -12.42 -7.07 0.86
CA GLY A 32 -11.32 -6.16 0.53
C GLY A 32 -10.07 -6.89 0.08
N TYR A 33 -9.69 -7.97 0.77
CA TYR A 33 -8.57 -8.82 0.36
C TYR A 33 -8.81 -9.43 -1.02
N ASN A 34 -10.00 -10.00 -1.26
CA ASN A 34 -10.35 -10.58 -2.56
C ASN A 34 -10.29 -9.54 -3.67
N LEU A 35 -10.76 -8.32 -3.40
CA LEU A 35 -10.69 -7.22 -4.35
C LEU A 35 -9.25 -6.78 -4.59
N PHE A 36 -8.41 -6.71 -3.55
CA PHE A 36 -7.00 -6.35 -3.62
C PHE A 36 -6.16 -7.31 -4.47
N ILE A 37 -6.46 -8.62 -4.41
CA ILE A 37 -5.76 -9.63 -5.23
C ILE A 37 -6.37 -9.82 -6.62
N SER A 38 -7.52 -9.22 -6.90
CA SER A 38 -8.23 -9.39 -8.16
C SER A 38 -7.58 -8.63 -9.32
N ASN A 39 -7.85 -9.09 -10.54
CA ASN A 39 -7.49 -8.38 -11.77
C ASN A 39 -8.26 -7.06 -11.95
N LYS A 40 -9.32 -6.82 -11.17
CA LYS A 40 -10.08 -5.56 -11.21
C LYS A 40 -9.24 -4.41 -10.66
N THR A 41 -8.51 -4.62 -9.57
CA THR A 41 -7.69 -3.56 -8.93
C THR A 41 -6.20 -3.69 -9.20
N ASN A 42 -5.71 -4.91 -9.46
CA ASN A 42 -4.29 -5.20 -9.66
C ASN A 42 -3.37 -4.74 -8.53
N CYS A 43 -3.88 -4.46 -7.32
CA CYS A 43 -3.05 -3.96 -6.22
C CYS A 43 -1.92 -4.94 -5.86
N SER A 44 -2.21 -6.24 -5.90
CA SER A 44 -1.26 -7.32 -5.63
C SER A 44 -0.11 -7.42 -6.65
N GLN A 45 -0.21 -6.81 -7.84
CA GLN A 45 0.88 -6.82 -8.82
C GLN A 45 2.12 -6.07 -8.31
N CYS A 46 1.90 -5.02 -7.51
CA CYS A 46 2.97 -4.24 -6.87
C CYS A 46 3.09 -4.58 -5.37
N HIS A 47 1.97 -4.78 -4.70
CA HIS A 47 1.91 -5.00 -3.26
C HIS A 47 1.74 -6.48 -2.91
N SER A 48 2.81 -7.26 -3.08
CA SER A 48 2.83 -8.72 -2.87
C SER A 48 3.85 -9.18 -1.84
N GLY A 49 3.84 -10.49 -1.54
CA GLY A 49 4.74 -11.12 -0.59
C GLY A 49 4.47 -10.73 0.86
N PHE A 50 5.37 -11.12 1.76
CA PHE A 50 5.18 -10.97 3.20
C PHE A 50 4.94 -9.50 3.63
N ASN A 51 5.62 -8.54 2.99
CA ASN A 51 5.54 -7.13 3.34
C ASN A 51 4.53 -6.35 2.49
N PHE A 52 3.75 -7.00 1.62
CA PHE A 52 2.88 -6.32 0.65
C PHE A 52 3.66 -5.28 -0.18
N SER A 53 4.82 -5.68 -0.65
CA SER A 53 5.69 -4.93 -1.56
C SER A 53 6.59 -5.90 -2.30
N ASN A 54 6.63 -5.77 -3.61
CA ASN A 54 7.61 -6.44 -4.47
C ASN A 54 8.97 -5.68 -4.53
N TYR A 55 9.09 -4.55 -3.82
CA TYR A 55 10.24 -3.65 -3.80
C TYR A 55 10.64 -3.06 -5.16
N SER A 56 9.76 -3.13 -6.17
CA SER A 56 9.97 -2.47 -7.46
C SER A 56 9.85 -0.95 -7.31
N PHE A 57 10.11 -0.24 -8.41
CA PHE A 57 9.95 1.20 -8.47
C PHE A 57 8.89 1.50 -9.52
N GLU A 58 7.84 2.18 -9.09
CA GLU A 58 6.67 2.47 -9.92
C GLU A 58 6.30 3.95 -9.80
N ASN A 59 5.55 4.44 -10.76
CA ASN A 59 4.89 5.73 -10.68
C ASN A 59 3.38 5.52 -10.72
N ASN A 60 2.71 5.97 -9.66
CA ASN A 60 1.27 5.81 -9.47
C ASN A 60 0.43 6.99 -10.01
N GLY A 61 1.04 7.91 -10.76
CA GLY A 61 0.36 9.06 -11.35
C GLY A 61 -0.08 10.13 -10.33
N LEU A 62 0.67 10.35 -9.25
CA LEU A 62 0.36 11.40 -8.27
C LEU A 62 0.39 12.82 -8.89
N TYR A 63 1.30 13.05 -9.84
CA TYR A 63 1.52 14.35 -10.48
C TYR A 63 1.56 14.26 -12.01
N GLU A 64 1.26 15.37 -12.68
CA GLU A 64 1.52 15.54 -14.12
C GLU A 64 2.98 15.95 -14.39
N ASN A 65 3.61 16.58 -13.40
CA ASN A 65 5.02 16.96 -13.46
C ASN A 65 5.70 16.65 -12.13
N TYR A 66 6.82 15.93 -12.20
CA TYR A 66 7.58 15.46 -11.05
C TYR A 66 8.84 16.32 -10.88
N ALA A 67 8.77 17.29 -9.96
CA ALA A 67 9.93 18.08 -9.54
C ALA A 67 10.96 17.22 -8.80
N ASP A 68 10.49 16.33 -7.91
CA ASP A 68 11.33 15.24 -7.40
C ASP A 68 11.50 14.18 -8.48
N SER A 69 12.74 14.02 -8.92
CA SER A 69 13.12 13.04 -9.94
C SER A 69 12.98 11.59 -9.49
N GLY A 70 12.82 11.30 -8.19
CA GLY A 70 12.71 9.94 -7.67
C GLY A 70 13.95 9.09 -7.99
N ARG A 71 13.75 7.86 -8.48
CA ARG A 71 14.82 6.91 -8.81
C ARG A 71 15.87 7.47 -9.76
N MET A 72 15.48 8.34 -10.71
CA MET A 72 16.41 8.95 -11.67
C MET A 72 17.62 9.61 -11.02
N ARG A 73 17.51 10.15 -9.79
CA ARG A 73 18.64 10.78 -9.09
C ARG A 73 19.84 9.84 -8.87
N LEU A 74 19.63 8.53 -8.95
CA LEU A 74 20.66 7.51 -8.82
C LEU A 74 21.08 6.92 -10.17
N THR A 75 20.14 6.79 -11.11
CA THR A 75 20.38 6.09 -12.39
C THR A 75 20.73 7.01 -13.55
N ASN A 76 20.41 8.31 -13.42
CA ASN A 76 20.49 9.32 -14.48
C ASN A 76 19.66 9.00 -15.75
N GLN A 77 18.72 8.07 -15.65
CA GLN A 77 17.86 7.65 -16.76
C GLN A 77 16.52 8.40 -16.70
N GLU A 78 16.14 9.07 -17.78
CA GLU A 78 14.89 9.84 -17.84
C GLU A 78 13.63 8.94 -17.78
N SER A 79 13.75 7.66 -18.15
CA SER A 79 12.73 6.64 -17.95
C SER A 79 12.46 6.31 -16.48
N ASP A 80 13.42 6.61 -15.58
CA ASP A 80 13.28 6.40 -14.13
C ASP A 80 12.73 7.65 -13.41
N ARG A 81 12.45 8.73 -14.13
CA ARG A 81 11.92 9.96 -13.52
C ARG A 81 10.58 9.68 -12.86
N GLY A 82 10.46 10.11 -11.60
CA GLY A 82 9.22 10.00 -10.83
C GLY A 82 8.86 8.57 -10.44
N LEU A 83 9.77 7.60 -10.62
CA LEU A 83 9.58 6.26 -10.06
C LEU A 83 10.01 6.25 -8.59
N PHE A 84 9.15 5.70 -7.72
CA PHE A 84 9.41 5.56 -6.29
C PHE A 84 9.27 4.11 -5.88
N LYS A 85 10.06 3.70 -4.87
CA LYS A 85 10.01 2.34 -4.34
C LYS A 85 8.61 2.05 -3.79
N VAL A 86 8.02 0.93 -4.19
CA VAL A 86 6.74 0.46 -3.64
C VAL A 86 6.91 0.24 -2.13
N PRO A 87 6.18 0.98 -1.26
CA PRO A 87 6.31 0.83 0.19
C PRO A 87 5.63 -0.46 0.67
N SER A 88 6.01 -0.92 1.86
CA SER A 88 5.23 -1.95 2.56
C SER A 88 3.89 -1.38 2.97
N LEU A 89 2.84 -2.22 2.96
CA LEU A 89 1.52 -1.86 3.48
C LEU A 89 1.30 -2.34 4.93
N ARG A 90 2.28 -3.01 5.56
CA ARG A 90 2.16 -3.40 6.97
C ARG A 90 2.09 -2.16 7.85
N ASN A 91 1.15 -2.15 8.79
CA ASN A 91 0.90 -1.03 9.70
C ASN A 91 0.54 0.30 9.03
N ILE A 92 0.06 0.27 7.77
CA ILE A 92 -0.25 1.49 7.01
C ILE A 92 -1.22 2.42 7.73
N GLU A 93 -2.15 1.88 8.53
CA GLU A 93 -3.11 2.66 9.33
C GLU A 93 -2.45 3.73 10.23
N PHE A 94 -1.19 3.53 10.64
CA PHE A 94 -0.49 4.41 11.58
C PHE A 94 0.59 5.28 10.96
N THR A 95 0.70 5.31 9.62
CA THR A 95 1.80 5.97 8.92
C THR A 95 1.35 7.17 8.11
N ALA A 96 0.22 7.79 8.47
CA ALA A 96 -0.16 9.08 7.91
C ALA A 96 0.89 10.15 8.29
N PRO A 97 1.15 11.13 7.42
CA PRO A 97 0.61 11.28 6.08
C PRO A 97 1.26 10.34 5.04
N TYR A 98 0.55 10.09 3.94
CA TYR A 98 0.85 9.08 2.93
C TYR A 98 1.49 9.66 1.66
N MET A 99 1.96 8.75 0.80
CA MET A 99 2.81 9.03 -0.38
C MET A 99 4.23 9.45 0.02
N HIS A 100 5.11 9.60 -0.98
CA HIS A 100 6.52 9.96 -0.73
C HIS A 100 6.71 11.38 -0.19
N ASP A 101 5.68 12.22 -0.30
CA ASP A 101 5.69 13.65 0.03
C ASP A 101 4.66 14.02 1.12
N GLY A 102 3.91 13.05 1.65
CA GLY A 102 2.89 13.32 2.66
C GLY A 102 1.65 14.07 2.12
N SER A 103 1.42 14.07 0.81
CA SER A 103 0.31 14.80 0.17
C SER A 103 -1.08 14.32 0.59
N PHE A 104 -1.23 13.06 1.02
CA PHE A 104 -2.51 12.49 1.45
C PHE A 104 -2.54 12.28 2.96
N GLN A 105 -3.64 12.65 3.59
CA GLN A 105 -3.86 12.53 5.03
C GLN A 105 -4.60 11.25 5.41
N THR A 106 -5.36 10.65 4.48
CA THR A 106 -6.22 9.51 4.77
C THR A 106 -6.09 8.39 3.73
N LEU A 107 -6.47 7.17 4.13
CA LEU A 107 -6.50 6.02 3.21
C LEU A 107 -7.54 6.20 2.11
N GLU A 108 -8.65 6.90 2.40
CA GLU A 108 -9.69 7.23 1.43
C GLU A 108 -9.13 8.04 0.26
N GLN A 109 -8.25 9.02 0.54
CA GLN A 109 -7.60 9.80 -0.52
C GLN A 109 -6.69 8.94 -1.41
N ILE A 110 -6.00 7.95 -0.82
CA ILE A 110 -5.19 6.98 -1.59
C ILE A 110 -6.09 6.17 -2.52
N ILE A 111 -7.13 5.54 -1.97
CA ILE A 111 -8.04 4.68 -2.72
C ILE A 111 -8.75 5.48 -3.82
N GLU A 112 -9.16 6.72 -3.53
CA GLU A 112 -9.80 7.58 -4.53
C GLU A 112 -8.84 7.96 -5.66
N ASN A 113 -7.57 8.26 -5.37
CA ASN A 113 -6.58 8.52 -6.42
C ASN A 113 -6.38 7.32 -7.36
N TYR A 114 -6.25 6.10 -6.81
CA TYR A 114 -6.17 4.89 -7.62
C TYR A 114 -7.46 4.62 -8.38
N ASN A 115 -8.62 4.85 -7.75
CA ASN A 115 -9.92 4.69 -8.40
C ASN A 115 -10.08 5.58 -9.64
N ASN A 116 -9.51 6.79 -9.59
CA ASN A 116 -9.49 7.74 -10.70
C ASN A 116 -8.40 7.44 -11.76
N GLY A 117 -7.53 6.45 -11.53
CA GLY A 117 -6.47 6.06 -12.47
C GLY A 117 -5.25 6.97 -12.49
N GLY A 118 -5.10 7.86 -11.50
CA GLY A 118 -4.00 8.81 -11.39
C GLY A 118 -3.92 9.83 -12.55
N LYS A 119 -3.08 10.84 -12.37
CA LYS A 119 -2.78 11.86 -13.38
C LYS A 119 -1.93 11.29 -14.51
N SER A 120 -1.88 11.99 -15.65
CA SER A 120 -1.09 11.54 -16.79
C SER A 120 0.39 11.91 -16.62
N PHE A 121 1.27 10.93 -16.76
CA PHE A 121 2.72 11.15 -16.80
C PHE A 121 3.38 10.08 -17.66
N LYS A 122 4.46 10.43 -18.38
CA LYS A 122 5.10 9.54 -19.36
C LYS A 122 5.62 8.22 -18.78
N ASN A 123 6.09 8.24 -17.53
CA ASN A 123 6.62 7.06 -16.85
C ASN A 123 5.59 6.44 -15.88
N LYS A 124 4.31 6.85 -15.94
CA LYS A 124 3.25 6.25 -15.13
C LYS A 124 3.12 4.77 -15.48
N SER A 125 2.96 3.93 -14.46
CA SER A 125 2.75 2.51 -14.64
C SER A 125 1.44 2.24 -15.40
N LYS A 126 1.49 1.32 -16.37
CA LYS A 126 0.33 0.95 -17.21
C LYS A 126 -0.78 0.25 -16.42
N LEU A 127 -0.46 -0.25 -15.23
CA LEU A 127 -1.43 -0.87 -14.31
C LEU A 127 -2.36 0.16 -13.67
N ILE A 128 -2.00 1.44 -13.70
CA ILE A 128 -2.74 2.52 -13.05
C ILE A 128 -3.75 3.08 -14.04
N VAL A 129 -4.97 2.53 -13.93
CA VAL A 129 -6.13 2.86 -14.76
C VAL A 129 -7.34 3.09 -13.86
N PRO A 130 -8.38 3.81 -14.34
CA PRO A 130 -9.61 3.97 -13.56
C PRO A 130 -10.22 2.62 -13.18
N LEU A 131 -10.56 2.46 -11.90
CA LEU A 131 -11.01 1.17 -11.35
C LEU A 131 -12.54 1.05 -11.26
N ASN A 132 -13.25 2.19 -11.29
CA ASN A 132 -14.71 2.28 -11.17
C ASN A 132 -15.26 1.50 -9.96
N LEU A 133 -14.63 1.70 -8.80
CA LEU A 133 -15.02 1.08 -7.55
C LEU A 133 -16.30 1.74 -7.01
N SER A 134 -17.23 0.89 -6.56
CA SER A 134 -18.36 1.34 -5.75
C SER A 134 -17.90 1.84 -4.37
N ASN A 135 -18.77 2.56 -3.66
CA ASN A 135 -18.46 3.00 -2.29
C ASN A 135 -18.21 1.82 -1.34
N GLN A 136 -18.93 0.71 -1.52
CA GLN A 136 -18.70 -0.49 -0.72
C GLN A 136 -17.33 -1.10 -1.02
N GLU A 137 -16.95 -1.21 -2.28
CA GLU A 137 -15.64 -1.75 -2.66
C GLU A 137 -14.47 -0.89 -2.13
N LYS A 138 -14.64 0.44 -2.14
CA LYS A 138 -13.66 1.35 -1.52
C LYS A 138 -13.57 1.13 -0.01
N HIS A 139 -14.71 0.97 0.66
CA HIS A 139 -14.77 0.66 2.08
C HIS A 139 -14.08 -0.67 2.40
N ASP A 140 -14.40 -1.73 1.67
CA ASP A 140 -13.84 -3.06 1.86
C ASP A 140 -12.31 -3.06 1.72
N LEU A 141 -11.77 -2.37 0.71
CA LEU A 141 -10.31 -2.20 0.56
C LEU A 141 -9.67 -1.50 1.77
N ILE A 142 -10.29 -0.44 2.28
CA ILE A 142 -9.77 0.28 3.45
C ILE A 142 -9.81 -0.62 4.69
N SER A 143 -10.91 -1.36 4.88
CA SER A 143 -11.03 -2.35 5.95
C SER A 143 -9.92 -3.40 5.86
N PHE A 144 -9.67 -3.94 4.67
CA PHE A 144 -8.54 -4.84 4.43
C PHE A 144 -7.19 -4.20 4.76
N LEU A 145 -6.91 -2.98 4.32
CA LEU A 145 -5.64 -2.30 4.63
C LEU A 145 -5.43 -2.13 6.15
N LYS A 146 -6.50 -1.82 6.90
CA LYS A 146 -6.45 -1.75 8.37
C LYS A 146 -6.28 -3.12 9.04
N SER A 147 -6.64 -4.21 8.37
CA SER A 147 -6.38 -5.56 8.87
C SER A 147 -4.88 -5.92 8.90
N LEU A 148 -4.04 -5.16 8.19
CA LEU A 148 -2.58 -5.29 8.14
C LEU A 148 -1.85 -4.62 9.31
N SER A 149 -2.60 -4.07 10.26
CA SER A 149 -2.09 -3.43 11.48
C SER A 149 -1.77 -4.47 12.57
N ASP A 150 -0.51 -4.49 13.01
CA ASP A 150 -0.04 -5.30 14.14
C ASP A 150 0.05 -4.44 15.41
N TYR A 151 -1.06 -4.42 16.14
CA TYR A 151 -1.19 -3.64 17.36
C TYR A 151 -0.22 -4.07 18.47
N GLN A 152 0.23 -5.34 18.49
CA GLN A 152 1.22 -5.81 19.46
C GLN A 152 2.59 -5.23 19.14
N PHE A 153 2.97 -5.23 17.86
CA PHE A 153 4.21 -4.63 17.39
C PHE A 153 4.25 -3.12 17.67
N ILE A 154 3.21 -2.38 17.28
CA ILE A 154 3.13 -0.92 17.42
C ILE A 154 3.16 -0.47 18.89
N ASN A 155 2.58 -1.25 19.80
CA ASN A 155 2.54 -0.92 21.23
C ASN A 155 3.68 -1.55 22.06
N ASN A 156 4.63 -2.21 21.41
CA ASN A 156 5.69 -2.93 22.11
C ASN A 156 6.59 -1.97 22.90
N LYS A 157 6.53 -2.05 24.24
CA LYS A 157 7.32 -1.20 25.14
C LYS A 157 8.83 -1.35 24.97
N LYS A 158 9.31 -2.48 24.43
CA LYS A 158 10.74 -2.69 24.16
C LYS A 158 11.27 -1.83 23.01
N PHE A 159 10.38 -1.27 22.19
CA PHE A 159 10.72 -0.44 21.02
C PHE A 159 10.31 1.03 21.20
N LYS A 160 9.79 1.41 22.38
CA LYS A 160 9.54 2.82 22.71
C LYS A 160 10.87 3.48 23.06
N GLN A 161 11.23 4.53 22.32
CA GLN A 161 12.33 5.44 22.64
C GLN A 161 11.90 6.42 23.73
#